data_AF-A0A179VJ56-F1
#
_entry.id   AF-A0A179VJ56-F1
#
_cell.length_a   1.000
_cell.length_b   1.000
_cell.length_c   1.000
_cell.angle_alpha   90.00
_cell.angle_beta   90.00
_cell.angle_gamma   90.00
#
_symmetry.space_group_name_H-M   'P 1'
#
loop_
_entity.id
_entity.type
_entity.pdbx_description
1 polymer ?
#
loop_
_entity_poly.entity_id
_entity_poly.type
_entity_poly.pdbx_seq_one_letter_code
_entity_poly.pdbx_strand_id
1 'polypeptide(L)'
;MAALGFLTGCTPGGGWTDNAPSIVDELKIEIPQSATNIVGHTDSGVDFLMPNDQWRDYAAKYFPGKQLSERPSKELDGSVPAMCIPAFRSGTKLSHWIAGENIQSGTNRLEYRFISVTPECEPGKAFVQWRLSAPE
;
A
#
# COMPACT_ATOMS: atom_id res chain seq x y z
N MET A 1 47.03 18.26 -6.81
CA MET A 1 45.99 17.23 -6.53
C MET A 1 44.65 17.90 -6.79
N ALA A 2 44.00 17.64 -7.94
CA ALA A 2 43.03 16.56 -8.15
C ALA A 2 41.86 16.62 -7.15
N ALA A 3 40.58 16.52 -7.48
CA ALA A 3 39.73 16.73 -8.66
C ALA A 3 38.28 16.48 -8.15
N LEU A 4 37.27 17.09 -8.80
CA LEU A 4 35.85 16.67 -8.83
C LEU A 4 35.03 16.85 -7.53
N GLY A 5 33.75 17.23 -7.57
CA GLY A 5 32.84 17.43 -8.69
C GLY A 5 31.51 17.99 -8.19
N PHE A 6 30.86 18.77 -9.05
CA PHE A 6 29.43 19.10 -8.94
C PHE A 6 28.61 17.81 -9.04
N LEU A 7 27.66 17.57 -8.13
CA LEU A 7 26.37 16.98 -8.48
C LEU A 7 25.28 17.51 -7.55
N THR A 8 24.29 18.09 -8.22
CA THR A 8 22.97 18.49 -7.78
C THR A 8 22.26 17.39 -7.01
N GLY A 9 21.74 17.73 -5.82
CA GLY A 9 20.79 16.90 -5.09
C GLY A 9 19.67 17.77 -4.54
N CYS A 10 18.73 18.16 -5.40
CA CYS A 10 17.41 18.54 -4.94
C CYS A 10 16.76 17.27 -4.36
N THR A 11 16.62 17.19 -3.04
CA THR A 11 15.77 16.20 -2.38
C THR A 11 14.44 16.87 -2.04
N PRO A 12 13.39 16.82 -2.89
CA PRO A 12 12.06 17.15 -2.45
C PRO A 12 11.43 15.88 -1.86
N GLY A 13 11.27 15.86 -0.55
CA GLY A 13 10.61 14.73 0.12
C GLY A 13 10.80 14.67 1.63
N GLY A 14 11.11 15.78 2.29
CA GLY A 14 11.00 15.89 3.74
C GLY A 14 9.53 16.02 4.14
N GLY A 15 8.79 14.91 4.07
CA GLY A 15 7.47 14.80 4.67
C GLY A 15 7.63 14.74 6.18
N TRP A 16 7.26 15.82 6.85
CA TRP A 16 7.19 15.93 8.31
C TRP A 16 6.26 14.85 8.87
N THR A 17 6.72 14.07 9.85
CA THR A 17 5.85 13.29 10.74
C THR A 17 6.41 13.30 12.16
N ASP A 18 6.23 14.42 12.86
CA ASP A 18 6.40 14.49 14.30
C ASP A 18 5.00 14.67 14.94
N ASN A 19 4.58 13.67 15.73
CA ASN A 19 3.52 13.68 16.78
C ASN A 19 2.12 13.09 16.53
N ALA A 20 1.96 12.09 15.66
CA ALA A 20 0.85 11.12 15.75
C ALA A 20 1.46 9.71 15.91
N PRO A 21 0.75 8.71 16.50
CA PRO A 21 1.11 7.31 16.26
C PRO A 21 1.29 7.15 14.75
N SER A 22 2.36 6.52 14.28
CA SER A 22 2.52 6.40 12.84
C SER A 22 1.30 5.63 12.32
N ILE A 23 0.69 6.03 11.20
CA ILE A 23 -0.49 5.35 10.65
C ILE A 23 -0.26 3.83 10.50
N VAL A 24 1.00 3.42 10.36
CA VAL A 24 1.48 2.03 10.38
C VAL A 24 1.23 1.34 11.73
N ASP A 25 1.46 2.03 12.85
CA ASP A 25 1.15 1.55 14.20
C ASP A 25 -0.36 1.43 14.42
N GLU A 26 -1.15 2.40 13.94
CA GLU A 26 -2.62 2.35 14.03
C GLU A 26 -3.19 1.19 13.21
N LEU A 27 -2.65 0.99 12.01
CA LEU A 27 -2.93 -0.17 11.17
C LEU A 27 -2.40 -1.48 11.75
N LYS A 28 -1.52 -1.46 12.76
CA LYS A 28 -0.85 -2.66 13.32
C LYS A 28 -0.23 -3.53 12.22
N ILE A 29 0.50 -2.88 11.32
CA ILE A 29 1.26 -3.53 10.25
C ILE A 29 2.73 -3.16 10.31
N GLU A 30 3.54 -3.89 9.54
CA GLU A 30 4.92 -3.56 9.24
C GLU A 30 5.02 -3.35 7.73
N ILE A 31 5.70 -2.27 7.30
CA ILE A 31 6.02 -2.09 5.87
C ILE A 31 7.25 -2.94 5.54
N PRO A 32 7.19 -3.84 4.53
CA PRO A 32 8.32 -4.71 4.22
C PRO A 32 9.52 -3.89 3.72
N GLN A 33 10.74 -4.35 4.02
CA GLN A 33 11.97 -3.66 3.58
C GLN A 33 12.10 -3.58 2.05
N SER A 34 11.46 -4.50 1.32
CA SER A 34 11.38 -4.50 -0.14
C SER A 34 10.38 -3.47 -0.71
N ALA A 35 9.65 -2.76 0.16
CA ALA A 35 8.67 -1.78 -0.27
C ALA A 35 9.33 -0.57 -0.93
N THR A 36 8.68 -0.06 -1.97
CA THR A 36 9.07 1.17 -2.67
C THR A 36 7.85 2.07 -2.84
N ASN A 37 8.07 3.35 -3.18
CA ASN A 37 7.00 4.32 -3.39
C ASN A 37 6.00 4.37 -2.22
N ILE A 38 6.51 4.42 -0.99
CA ILE A 38 5.70 4.44 0.23
C ILE A 38 5.05 5.83 0.35
N VAL A 39 3.72 5.85 0.46
CA VAL A 39 2.92 7.07 0.63
C VAL A 39 2.00 6.87 1.83
N GLY A 40 2.25 7.63 2.90
CA GLY A 40 1.36 7.68 4.06
C GLY A 40 0.19 8.64 3.82
N HIS A 41 -1.00 8.22 4.22
CA HIS A 41 -2.20 9.06 4.27
C HIS A 41 -2.56 9.27 5.73
N THR A 42 -2.45 10.51 6.20
CA THR A 42 -2.79 10.90 7.58
C THR A 42 -4.14 10.32 7.97
N ASP A 43 -4.17 9.61 9.11
CA ASP A 43 -5.35 9.01 9.75
C ASP A 43 -6.21 8.09 8.87
N SER A 44 -5.69 7.64 7.72
CA SER A 44 -6.50 6.90 6.73
C SER A 44 -5.81 5.70 6.13
N GLY A 45 -4.47 5.70 6.07
CA GLY A 45 -3.74 4.48 5.74
C GLY A 45 -2.36 4.69 5.12
N VAL A 46 -1.87 3.67 4.42
CA VAL A 46 -0.57 3.71 3.74
C VAL A 46 -0.62 2.92 2.45
N ASP A 47 0.06 3.43 1.44
CA ASP A 47 0.21 2.86 0.12
C ASP A 47 1.68 2.56 -0.14
N PHE A 48 1.96 1.45 -0.82
CA PHE A 48 3.33 1.15 -1.28
C PHE A 48 3.31 0.11 -2.40
N LEU A 49 4.43 0.01 -3.10
CA LEU A 49 4.71 -1.09 -4.02
C LEU A 49 5.56 -2.14 -3.34
N MET A 50 5.33 -3.40 -3.65
CA MET A 50 6.19 -4.51 -3.26
C MET A 50 6.33 -5.54 -4.38
N PRO A 51 7.29 -6.47 -4.33
CA PRO A 51 7.43 -7.53 -5.33
C PRO A 51 6.16 -8.39 -5.46
N ASN A 52 5.79 -8.75 -6.71
CA ASN A 52 4.56 -9.52 -7.00
C ASN A 52 4.54 -10.92 -6.38
N ASP A 53 5.70 -11.51 -6.13
CA ASP A 53 5.84 -12.82 -5.50
C ASP A 53 5.67 -12.76 -3.97
N GLN A 54 5.76 -11.58 -3.36
CA GLN A 54 5.78 -11.41 -1.90
C GLN A 54 4.42 -11.01 -1.30
N TRP A 55 3.51 -10.40 -2.08
CA TRP A 55 2.30 -9.79 -1.52
C TRP A 55 1.33 -10.80 -0.89
N ARG A 56 1.28 -12.03 -1.41
CA ARG A 56 0.38 -13.08 -0.89
C ARG A 56 0.77 -13.49 0.53
N ASP A 57 2.04 -13.77 0.74
CA ASP A 57 2.58 -14.14 2.05
C ASP A 57 2.48 -12.97 3.03
N TYR A 58 2.74 -11.76 2.54
CA TYR A 58 2.56 -10.54 3.32
C TYR A 58 1.11 -10.35 3.77
N ALA A 59 0.12 -10.51 2.89
CA ALA A 59 -1.29 -10.42 3.27
C ALA A 59 -1.70 -11.54 4.24
N ALA A 60 -1.21 -12.75 4.02
CA ALA A 60 -1.50 -13.91 4.87
C ALA A 60 -0.99 -13.75 6.32
N LYS A 61 0.10 -12.99 6.54
CA LYS A 61 0.59 -12.63 7.89
C LYS A 61 -0.49 -11.94 8.73
N TYR A 62 -1.31 -11.09 8.11
CA TYR A 62 -2.32 -10.29 8.82
C TYR A 62 -3.71 -10.91 8.81
N PHE A 63 -3.99 -11.77 7.84
CA PHE A 63 -5.30 -12.42 7.71
C PHE A 63 -5.17 -13.95 7.66
N PRO A 64 -4.59 -14.58 8.71
CA PRO A 64 -4.36 -16.02 8.71
C PRO A 64 -5.68 -16.79 8.60
N GLY A 65 -5.75 -17.70 7.63
CA GLY A 65 -6.94 -18.51 7.38
C GLY A 65 -8.10 -17.79 6.69
N LYS A 66 -7.95 -16.51 6.32
CA LYS A 66 -8.92 -15.79 5.50
C LYS A 66 -8.51 -15.82 4.03
N GLN A 67 -9.49 -16.01 3.15
CA GLN A 67 -9.26 -15.89 1.71
C GLN A 67 -9.41 -14.42 1.30
N LEU A 68 -8.47 -13.92 0.50
CA LEU A 68 -8.64 -12.64 -0.18
C LEU A 68 -9.69 -12.79 -1.27
N SER A 69 -10.58 -11.81 -1.38
CA SER A 69 -11.58 -11.75 -2.43
C SER A 69 -10.99 -11.10 -3.67
N GLU A 70 -10.91 -11.84 -4.77
CA GLU A 70 -10.52 -11.32 -6.08
C GLU A 70 -11.69 -10.62 -6.77
N ARG A 71 -11.44 -9.43 -7.33
CA ARG A 71 -12.35 -8.73 -8.23
C ARG A 71 -11.57 -8.22 -9.45
N PRO A 72 -12.16 -8.26 -10.66
CA PRO A 72 -11.53 -7.65 -11.82
C PRO A 72 -11.46 -6.13 -11.64
N SER A 73 -10.33 -5.52 -11.97
CA SER A 73 -10.21 -4.05 -11.97
C SER A 73 -10.76 -3.47 -13.27
N LYS A 74 -11.47 -2.33 -13.18
CA LYS A 74 -11.99 -1.57 -14.32
C LYS A 74 -11.68 -0.07 -14.13
N GLU A 75 -11.29 0.61 -15.20
CA GLU A 75 -11.00 2.06 -15.15
C GLU A 75 -12.27 2.89 -14.86
N LEU A 76 -13.43 2.43 -15.37
CA LEU A 76 -14.71 3.17 -15.31
C LEU A 76 -15.41 3.13 -13.94
N ASP A 77 -15.13 2.15 -13.09
CA ASP A 77 -15.73 2.04 -11.76
C ASP A 77 -14.79 2.54 -10.64
N GLY A 78 -13.64 3.10 -11.01
CA GLY A 78 -12.64 3.64 -10.08
C GLY A 78 -11.83 2.57 -9.34
N SER A 79 -11.96 1.28 -9.69
CA SER A 79 -11.20 0.20 -9.04
C SER A 79 -9.77 0.03 -9.51
N VAL A 80 -9.35 0.74 -10.58
CA VAL A 80 -7.96 0.82 -11.01
C VAL A 80 -7.27 1.97 -10.28
N PRO A 81 -6.28 1.70 -9.40
CA PRO A 81 -5.52 2.77 -8.76
C PRO A 81 -4.74 3.59 -9.79
N ALA A 82 -4.59 4.89 -9.54
CA ALA A 82 -3.99 5.83 -10.50
C ALA A 82 -2.61 5.38 -11.03
N MET A 83 -1.79 4.82 -10.16
CA MET A 83 -0.47 4.28 -10.52
C MET A 83 -0.50 3.02 -11.39
N CYS A 84 -1.62 2.31 -11.41
CA CYS A 84 -1.79 1.11 -12.23
C CYS A 84 -2.45 1.41 -13.59
N ILE A 85 -2.92 2.65 -13.81
CA ILE A 85 -3.52 3.08 -15.10
C ILE A 85 -2.58 2.81 -16.28
N PRO A 86 -1.27 3.07 -16.22
CA PRO A 86 -0.36 2.76 -17.33
C PRO A 86 -0.34 1.27 -17.68
N ALA A 87 -0.26 0.38 -16.67
CA ALA A 87 -0.30 -1.07 -16.88
C ALA A 87 -1.65 -1.50 -17.48
N PHE A 88 -2.77 -0.99 -16.95
CA PHE A 88 -4.09 -1.25 -17.49
C PHE A 88 -4.21 -0.86 -18.97
N ARG A 89 -3.76 0.34 -19.33
CA ARG A 89 -3.78 0.85 -20.72
C ARG A 89 -2.86 0.08 -21.66
N SER A 90 -1.82 -0.57 -21.13
CA SER A 90 -0.95 -1.45 -21.92
C SER A 90 -1.58 -2.82 -22.23
N GLY A 91 -2.78 -3.11 -21.71
CA GLY A 91 -3.49 -4.37 -21.92
C GLY A 91 -3.31 -5.39 -20.79
N THR A 92 -2.63 -5.02 -19.69
CA THR A 92 -2.51 -5.89 -18.51
C THR A 92 -3.87 -6.09 -17.87
N LYS A 93 -4.24 -7.36 -17.68
CA LYS A 93 -5.45 -7.72 -16.94
C LYS A 93 -5.18 -7.55 -15.44
N LEU A 94 -5.52 -6.38 -14.92
CA LEU A 94 -5.41 -6.10 -13.49
C LEU A 94 -6.51 -6.82 -12.71
N SER A 95 -6.11 -7.40 -11.58
CA SER A 95 -6.99 -7.97 -10.56
C SER A 95 -6.79 -7.19 -9.27
N HIS A 96 -7.83 -7.15 -8.44
CA HIS A 96 -7.83 -6.47 -7.17
C HIS A 96 -8.23 -7.46 -6.07
N TRP A 97 -7.42 -7.54 -5.02
CA TRP A 97 -7.56 -8.52 -3.95
C TRP A 97 -7.80 -7.79 -2.63
N ILE A 98 -8.88 -8.15 -1.93
CA ILE A 98 -9.27 -7.45 -0.70
C ILE A 98 -9.43 -8.45 0.44
N ALA A 99 -8.93 -8.08 1.62
CA ALA A 99 -9.27 -8.70 2.90
C ALA A 99 -9.35 -7.63 3.98
N GLY A 100 -10.17 -7.85 5.01
CA GLY A 100 -10.32 -6.92 6.12
C GLY A 100 -10.83 -7.58 7.38
N GLU A 101 -10.71 -6.84 8.48
CA GLU A 101 -11.20 -7.23 9.79
C GLU A 101 -11.33 -6.05 10.74
N ASN A 102 -12.22 -6.19 11.72
CA ASN A 102 -12.30 -5.24 12.82
C ASN A 102 -11.11 -5.40 13.76
N ILE A 103 -10.45 -4.29 14.08
CA ILE A 103 -9.37 -4.18 15.06
C ILE A 103 -9.72 -3.11 16.11
N GLN A 104 -9.12 -3.22 17.29
CA GLN A 104 -9.12 -2.11 18.25
C GLN A 104 -7.92 -1.21 18.01
N SER A 105 -8.15 0.08 17.81
CA SER A 105 -7.09 1.08 17.69
C SER A 105 -6.40 1.33 19.04
N GLY A 106 -5.27 2.06 19.03
CA GLY A 106 -4.56 2.45 20.25
C GLY A 106 -5.41 3.30 21.21
N THR A 107 -6.51 3.89 20.73
CA THR A 107 -7.46 4.68 21.53
C THR A 107 -8.70 3.89 21.96
N ASN A 108 -8.67 2.55 21.88
CA ASN A 108 -9.79 1.63 22.17
C ASN A 108 -11.04 1.84 21.28
N ARG A 109 -10.88 2.46 20.11
CA ARG A 109 -11.96 2.55 19.12
C ARG A 109 -11.94 1.30 18.25
N LEU A 110 -13.14 0.79 17.92
CA LEU A 110 -13.28 -0.29 16.96
C LEU A 110 -13.21 0.30 15.55
N GLU A 111 -12.30 -0.21 14.74
CA GLU A 111 -12.06 0.26 13.37
C GLU A 111 -11.94 -0.94 12.44
N TYR A 112 -12.41 -0.80 11.21
CA TYR A 112 -12.21 -1.81 10.20
C TYR A 112 -10.90 -1.55 9.47
N ARG A 113 -9.97 -2.50 9.56
CA ARG A 113 -8.71 -2.48 8.85
C ARG A 113 -8.81 -3.38 7.64
N PHE A 114 -8.44 -2.87 6.47
CA PHE A 114 -8.39 -3.68 5.25
C PHE A 114 -7.13 -3.46 4.43
N ILE A 115 -6.77 -4.51 3.70
CA ILE A 115 -5.76 -4.49 2.65
C ILE A 115 -6.47 -4.58 1.30
N SER A 116 -6.01 -3.78 0.35
CA SER A 116 -6.24 -3.94 -1.07
C SER A 116 -4.89 -4.21 -1.76
N VAL A 117 -4.86 -5.15 -2.70
CA VAL A 117 -3.69 -5.43 -3.52
C VAL A 117 -4.07 -5.48 -4.99
N THR A 118 -3.34 -4.74 -5.82
CA THR A 118 -3.40 -4.80 -7.29
C THR A 118 -2.06 -5.33 -7.83
N PRO A 119 -1.95 -6.63 -8.13
CA PRO A 119 -0.75 -7.21 -8.73
C PRO A 119 -0.50 -6.66 -10.15
N GLU A 120 0.75 -6.73 -10.60
CA GLU A 120 1.16 -6.31 -11.96
C GLU A 120 0.81 -4.83 -12.26
N CYS A 121 0.79 -3.99 -11.23
CA CYS A 121 0.56 -2.56 -11.34
C CYS A 121 1.75 -1.83 -11.99
N GLU A 122 2.96 -2.29 -11.67
CA GLU A 122 4.21 -1.99 -12.36
C GLU A 122 4.90 -3.31 -12.73
N PRO A 123 5.86 -3.33 -13.68
CA PRO A 123 6.60 -4.54 -14.02
C PRO A 123 7.19 -5.24 -12.78
N GLY A 124 6.65 -6.43 -12.46
CA GLY A 124 7.09 -7.26 -11.33
C GLY A 124 6.68 -6.75 -9.95
N LYS A 125 5.83 -5.71 -9.84
CA LYS A 125 5.38 -5.17 -8.55
C LYS A 125 3.87 -5.17 -8.40
N ALA A 126 3.45 -5.43 -7.16
CA ALA A 126 2.09 -5.28 -6.69
C ALA A 126 1.95 -3.94 -5.99
N PHE A 127 0.85 -3.26 -6.26
CA PHE A 127 0.44 -2.11 -5.47
C PHE A 127 -0.40 -2.53 -4.29
N VAL A 128 -0.01 -2.12 -3.09
CA VAL A 128 -0.64 -2.47 -1.82
C VAL A 128 -1.17 -1.22 -1.16
N GLN A 129 -2.42 -1.29 -0.73
CA GLN A 129 -3.11 -0.23 -0.02
C GLN A 129 -3.62 -0.78 1.30
N TRP A 130 -3.23 -0.15 2.39
CA TRP A 130 -3.81 -0.38 3.71
C TRP A 130 -4.65 0.80 4.09
N ARG A 131 -5.81 0.55 4.68
CA ARG A 131 -6.73 1.58 5.09
C ARG A 131 -7.43 1.24 6.41
N LEU A 132 -7.83 2.29 7.12
CA LEU A 132 -8.77 2.23 8.23
C LEU A 132 -10.11 2.83 7.78
N SER A 133 -11.21 2.23 8.23
CA SER A 133 -12.55 2.76 8.04
C SER A 133 -13.41 2.52 9.29
N ALA A 134 -14.65 3.00 9.24
CA ALA A 134 -15.66 2.65 10.24
C ALA A 134 -15.81 1.11 10.33
N PRO A 135 -16.11 0.57 11.51
CA PRO A 135 -16.24 -0.86 11.74
C PRO A 135 -17.39 -1.47 10.91
N GLU A 136 -17.21 -2.73 10.48
CA GLU A 136 -18.20 -3.56 9.78
C GLU A 136 -19.01 -4.46 10.73
#